data_AF-K1SVT3-F1
#
_entry.id   AF-K1SVT3-F1
#
_cell.length_a   1.000
_cell.length_b   1.000
_cell.length_c   1.000
_cell.angle_alpha   90.00
_cell.angle_beta   90.00
_cell.angle_gamma   90.00
#
_symmetry.space_group_name_H-M   'P 1'
#
loop_
_entity.id
_entity.type
_entity.pdbx_description
1 polymer ?
#
loop_
_entity_poly.entity_id
_entity_poly.type
_entity_poly.pdbx_seq_one_letter_code
_entity_poly.pdbx_strand_id
1 'polypeptide(L)'
;PYRRQYQRISDQLAGSDLTVAFGGGLKYAETSEREDGVPGIERLRDRGFRVLTDPSQLDTLSRGPVMGFFADGHLPKMSEGRGDYLERAIRKALEILSREAGERDRGFILMVEGSQIDLRAHDNDAEGVLAEMRDFDRAVAAAMDFADRHPGTLVVVTADHETGGLSIPSADVDFEHEEAGIEYRFSTGG
;
A
#
# COMPACT_ATOMS: atom_id res chain seq x y z
N PRO A 1 -22.23 1.94 9.63
CA PRO A 1 -20.90 1.56 9.09
C PRO A 1 -20.09 2.84 8.85
N TYR A 2 -18.88 2.98 9.40
CA TYR A 2 -18.10 4.23 9.33
C TYR A 2 -16.59 3.96 9.27
N ARG A 3 -15.86 4.66 8.40
CA ARG A 3 -14.44 4.39 8.09
C ARG A 3 -13.48 4.54 9.28
N ARG A 4 -13.87 5.28 10.32
CA ARG A 4 -13.04 5.52 11.52
C ARG A 4 -13.29 4.52 12.65
N GLN A 5 -14.09 3.49 12.42
CA GLN A 5 -14.27 2.40 13.40
C GLN A 5 -13.08 1.44 13.36
N TYR A 6 -11.87 1.94 13.68
CA TYR A 6 -10.62 1.20 13.54
C TYR A 6 -10.60 -0.10 14.33
N GLN A 7 -11.12 -0.11 15.57
CA GLN A 7 -11.28 -1.35 16.35
C GLN A 7 -12.11 -2.39 15.58
N ARG A 8 -13.27 -1.99 15.05
CA ARG A 8 -14.17 -2.89 14.32
C ARG A 8 -13.52 -3.43 13.05
N ILE A 9 -12.79 -2.59 12.32
CA ILE A 9 -12.08 -2.98 11.10
C ILE A 9 -10.94 -3.95 11.45
N SER A 10 -10.15 -3.64 12.48
CA SER A 10 -9.10 -4.52 13.01
C SER A 10 -9.66 -5.87 13.42
N ASP A 11 -10.83 -5.89 14.06
CA ASP A 11 -11.49 -7.13 14.48
C ASP A 11 -11.95 -7.99 13.30
N GLN A 12 -12.51 -7.36 12.26
CA GLN A 12 -12.89 -8.02 11.01
C GLN A 12 -11.66 -8.57 10.27
N LEU A 13 -10.57 -7.80 10.23
CA LEU A 13 -9.31 -8.22 9.64
C LEU A 13 -8.76 -9.46 10.36
N ALA A 14 -8.72 -9.41 11.68
CA ALA A 14 -8.31 -10.54 12.51
C ALA A 14 -9.32 -11.71 12.49
N GLY A 15 -10.53 -11.52 11.96
CA GLY A 15 -11.52 -12.58 11.69
C GLY A 15 -11.53 -13.08 10.25
N SER A 16 -10.72 -12.50 9.35
CA SER A 16 -10.70 -12.84 7.91
C SER A 16 -9.89 -14.09 7.59
N ASP A 17 -10.06 -14.63 6.40
CA ASP A 17 -9.27 -15.76 5.87
C ASP A 17 -8.19 -15.28 4.89
N LEU A 18 -7.66 -14.06 5.09
CA LEU A 18 -6.59 -13.52 4.27
C LEU A 18 -5.33 -14.39 4.38
N THR A 19 -4.71 -14.67 3.24
CA THR A 19 -3.39 -15.33 3.20
C THR A 19 -2.26 -14.34 3.48
N VAL A 20 -2.38 -13.11 2.98
CA VAL A 20 -1.34 -12.07 3.07
C VAL A 20 -2.00 -10.71 3.28
N ALA A 21 -1.47 -9.92 4.22
CA ALA A 21 -1.72 -8.48 4.33
C ALA A 21 -0.46 -7.76 4.81
N PHE A 22 -0.06 -6.68 4.14
CA PHE A 22 1.14 -5.92 4.47
C PHE A 22 0.82 -4.43 4.49
N GLY A 23 1.18 -3.72 5.56
CA GLY A 23 0.92 -2.29 5.67
C GLY A 23 1.44 -1.70 6.98
N GLY A 24 0.94 -0.53 7.33
CA GLY A 24 1.10 0.06 8.67
C GLY A 24 -0.11 -0.24 9.56
N GLY A 25 -0.34 0.62 10.55
CA GLY A 25 -1.49 0.52 11.45
C GLY A 25 -1.27 -0.35 12.68
N LEU A 26 -0.01 -0.59 13.08
CA LEU A 26 0.33 -1.41 14.24
C LEU A 26 -0.43 -0.97 15.50
N LYS A 27 -0.55 0.35 15.73
CA LYS A 27 -1.27 0.89 16.90
C LYS A 27 -2.74 0.42 16.98
N TYR A 28 -3.39 0.18 15.83
CA TYR A 28 -4.77 -0.31 15.78
C TYR A 28 -4.88 -1.83 15.97
N ALA A 29 -3.78 -2.56 15.73
CA ALA A 29 -3.70 -3.99 16.01
C ALA A 29 -3.36 -4.25 17.48
N GLU A 30 -2.58 -3.37 18.11
CA GLU A 30 -2.15 -3.46 19.50
C GLU A 30 -3.14 -2.85 20.51
N THR A 31 -4.00 -1.94 20.07
CA THR A 31 -5.06 -1.38 20.92
C THR A 31 -6.27 -2.32 20.94
N SER A 32 -6.95 -2.41 22.10
CA SER A 32 -8.25 -3.06 22.23
C SER A 32 -9.24 -2.13 22.91
N GLU A 33 -10.36 -1.84 22.24
CA GLU A 33 -11.55 -1.21 22.84
C GLU A 33 -12.63 -2.26 23.20
N ARG A 34 -12.28 -3.55 23.19
CA ARG A 34 -13.20 -4.66 23.50
C ARG A 34 -13.33 -4.87 25.00
N GLU A 35 -14.46 -5.45 25.42
CA GLU A 35 -14.70 -5.81 26.83
C GLU A 35 -13.70 -6.85 27.37
N ASP A 36 -13.23 -7.77 26.51
CA ASP A 36 -12.25 -8.79 26.87
C ASP A 36 -10.81 -8.24 26.99
N GLY A 37 -10.57 -7.02 26.53
CA GLY A 37 -9.26 -6.36 26.54
C GLY A 37 -8.21 -7.01 25.61
N VAL A 38 -8.58 -8.00 24.80
CA VAL A 38 -7.63 -8.74 23.96
C VAL A 38 -7.35 -7.93 22.67
N PRO A 39 -6.09 -7.57 22.37
CA PRO A 39 -5.73 -6.88 21.14
C PRO A 39 -5.96 -7.73 19.88
N GLY A 40 -6.20 -7.06 18.74
CA GLY A 40 -6.34 -7.72 17.45
C GLY A 40 -5.10 -8.53 17.05
N ILE A 41 -3.91 -8.05 17.41
CA ILE A 41 -2.64 -8.71 17.12
C ILE A 41 -2.51 -10.08 17.79
N GLU A 42 -3.02 -10.24 19.02
CA GLU A 42 -3.01 -11.54 19.71
C GLU A 42 -4.00 -12.51 19.08
N ARG A 43 -5.18 -12.01 18.70
CA ARG A 43 -6.17 -12.82 17.98
C ARG A 43 -5.65 -13.34 16.64
N LEU A 44 -4.84 -12.54 15.93
CA LEU A 44 -4.17 -12.99 14.71
C LEU A 44 -3.24 -14.16 15.00
N ARG A 45 -2.40 -14.04 16.04
CA ARG A 45 -1.47 -15.11 16.46
C ARG A 45 -2.21 -16.38 16.88
N ASP A 46 -3.29 -16.25 17.64
CA ASP A 46 -4.12 -17.39 18.08
C ASP A 46 -4.75 -18.13 16.89
N ARG A 47 -5.03 -17.42 15.79
CA ARG A 47 -5.53 -18.01 14.54
C ARG A 47 -4.42 -18.55 13.64
N GLY A 48 -3.17 -18.50 14.07
CA GLY A 48 -2.01 -19.02 13.34
C GLY A 48 -1.42 -18.06 12.31
N PHE A 49 -1.81 -16.77 12.31
CA PHE A 49 -1.13 -15.79 11.48
C PHE A 49 0.28 -15.56 11.99
N ARG A 50 1.25 -15.61 11.08
CA ARG A 50 2.55 -15.01 11.34
C ARG A 50 2.40 -13.48 11.32
N VAL A 51 2.75 -12.83 12.42
CA VAL A 51 2.74 -11.37 12.51
C VAL A 51 4.16 -10.84 12.43
N LEU A 52 4.41 -9.91 11.50
CA LEU A 52 5.70 -9.23 11.35
C LEU A 52 5.54 -7.74 11.68
N THR A 53 6.56 -7.16 12.30
CA THR A 53 6.66 -5.72 12.54
C THR A 53 7.91 -5.08 11.93
N ASP A 54 8.80 -5.89 11.35
CA ASP A 54 9.99 -5.43 10.65
C ASP A 54 9.91 -5.82 9.16
N PRO A 55 9.90 -4.84 8.23
CA PRO A 55 9.83 -5.12 6.80
C PRO A 55 11.07 -5.86 6.27
N SER A 56 12.20 -5.86 6.98
CA SER A 56 13.38 -6.66 6.63
C SER A 56 13.06 -8.17 6.60
N GLN A 57 12.03 -8.60 7.33
CA GLN A 57 11.62 -10.00 7.44
C GLN A 57 10.76 -10.48 6.27
N LEU A 58 10.35 -9.60 5.35
CA LEU A 58 9.52 -9.98 4.19
C LEU A 58 10.15 -11.12 3.38
N ASP A 59 11.47 -11.08 3.18
CA ASP A 59 12.18 -12.08 2.36
C ASP A 59 12.26 -13.47 3.03
N THR A 60 11.99 -13.55 4.34
CA THR A 60 11.92 -14.83 5.08
C THR A 60 10.59 -15.55 4.90
N LEU A 61 9.59 -14.87 4.31
CA LEU A 61 8.27 -15.42 4.10
C LEU A 61 8.23 -16.32 2.86
N SER A 62 7.60 -17.48 3.03
CA SER A 62 7.37 -18.46 1.95
C SER A 62 5.93 -18.96 1.85
N ARG A 63 5.09 -18.67 2.86
CA ARG A 63 3.69 -19.07 3.00
C ARG A 63 2.93 -18.13 3.95
N GLY A 64 1.62 -18.08 3.81
CA GLY A 64 0.69 -17.50 4.78
C GLY A 64 0.14 -18.53 5.79
N PRO A 65 -0.83 -18.13 6.63
CA PRO A 65 -1.38 -16.78 6.73
C PRO A 65 -0.39 -15.82 7.41
N VAL A 66 -0.19 -14.63 6.84
CA VAL A 66 0.77 -13.63 7.35
C VAL A 66 0.18 -12.22 7.32
N MET A 67 0.42 -11.46 8.39
CA MET A 67 0.14 -10.02 8.46
C MET A 67 1.38 -9.23 8.88
N GLY A 68 1.74 -8.21 8.10
CA GLY A 68 2.85 -7.30 8.38
C GLY A 68 2.34 -5.91 8.76
N PHE A 69 2.77 -5.41 9.92
CA PHE A 69 2.47 -4.07 10.44
C PHE A 69 3.79 -3.31 10.65
N PHE A 70 4.23 -2.56 9.64
CA PHE A 70 5.57 -1.98 9.58
C PHE A 70 5.66 -0.51 10.00
N ALA A 71 4.55 0.04 10.51
CA ALA A 71 4.46 1.38 11.09
C ALA A 71 3.25 1.50 12.01
N ASP A 72 3.28 2.42 12.98
CA ASP A 72 2.15 2.67 13.90
C ASP A 72 0.90 3.14 13.15
N GLY A 73 1.06 4.00 12.14
CA GLY A 73 -0.01 4.55 11.32
C GLY A 73 0.25 4.30 9.84
N HIS A 74 0.36 5.36 9.06
CA HIS A 74 0.82 5.27 7.68
C HIS A 74 2.29 4.81 7.64
N LEU A 75 2.65 4.09 6.58
CA LEU A 75 4.06 3.84 6.25
C LEU A 75 4.78 5.17 5.98
N PRO A 76 6.10 5.25 6.14
CA PRO A 76 6.86 6.47 5.83
C PRO A 76 6.63 6.95 4.40
N LYS A 77 6.76 8.26 4.17
CA LYS A 77 6.75 8.84 2.82
C LYS A 77 8.01 8.44 2.05
N MET A 78 8.01 8.57 0.74
CA MET A 78 9.22 8.40 -0.07
C MET A 78 10.34 9.36 0.34
N SER A 79 9.98 10.59 0.71
CA SER A 79 10.92 11.60 1.24
C SER A 79 11.53 11.23 2.59
N GLU A 80 10.93 10.29 3.32
CA GLU A 80 11.40 9.79 4.62
C GLU A 80 12.23 8.50 4.49
N GLY A 81 12.60 8.12 3.25
CA GLY A 81 13.47 6.97 3.01
C GLY A 81 12.75 5.62 3.06
N ARG A 82 11.46 5.55 2.70
CA ARG A 82 10.70 4.29 2.59
C ARG A 82 11.38 3.24 1.68
N GLY A 83 12.23 3.68 0.76
CA GLY A 83 12.97 2.80 -0.14
C GLY A 83 12.08 2.12 -1.16
N ASP A 84 12.27 0.81 -1.36
CA ASP A 84 11.58 -0.02 -2.34
C ASP A 84 10.48 -0.89 -1.70
N TYR A 85 9.99 -0.51 -0.51
CA TYR A 85 9.05 -1.31 0.27
C TYR A 85 7.84 -1.78 -0.54
N LEU A 86 7.17 -0.88 -1.28
CA LEU A 86 5.92 -1.23 -1.95
C LEU A 86 6.13 -2.27 -3.04
N GLU A 87 7.21 -2.12 -3.82
CA GLU A 87 7.64 -3.10 -4.82
C GLU A 87 7.99 -4.45 -4.17
N ARG A 88 8.75 -4.46 -3.07
CA ARG A 88 9.09 -5.70 -2.35
C ARG A 88 7.84 -6.39 -1.77
N ALA A 89 6.92 -5.62 -1.21
CA ALA A 89 5.68 -6.12 -0.63
C ALA A 89 4.78 -6.77 -1.69
N ILE A 90 4.57 -6.13 -2.85
CA ILE A 90 3.77 -6.73 -3.93
C ILE A 90 4.43 -7.99 -4.49
N ARG A 91 5.75 -7.98 -4.74
CA ARG A 91 6.47 -9.16 -5.24
C ARG A 91 6.35 -10.34 -4.28
N LYS A 92 6.51 -10.08 -2.97
CA LYS A 92 6.38 -11.12 -1.95
C LYS A 92 4.94 -11.62 -1.81
N ALA A 93 3.94 -10.72 -1.87
CA ALA A 93 2.54 -11.11 -1.82
C ALA A 93 2.17 -12.00 -3.02
N LEU A 94 2.58 -11.62 -4.24
CA LEU A 94 2.37 -12.40 -5.46
C LEU A 94 3.04 -13.79 -5.38
N GLU A 95 4.27 -13.86 -4.85
CA GLU A 95 4.97 -15.14 -4.64
C GLU A 95 4.17 -16.09 -3.74
N ILE A 96 3.74 -15.61 -2.56
CA ILE A 96 2.98 -16.41 -1.59
C ILE A 96 1.63 -16.82 -2.18
N LEU A 97 0.88 -15.86 -2.73
CA LEU A 97 -0.47 -16.08 -3.25
C LEU A 97 -0.46 -17.02 -4.45
N SER A 98 0.44 -16.81 -5.42
CA SER A 98 0.54 -17.66 -6.61
C SER A 98 0.86 -19.10 -6.26
N ARG A 99 1.78 -19.31 -5.31
CA ARG A 99 2.11 -20.65 -4.83
C ARG A 99 0.91 -21.34 -4.20
N GLU A 100 0.26 -20.69 -3.24
CA GLU A 100 -0.87 -21.30 -2.53
C GLU A 100 -2.10 -21.50 -3.42
N ALA A 101 -2.33 -20.58 -4.35
CA ALA A 101 -3.39 -20.69 -5.34
C ALA A 101 -3.18 -21.92 -6.24
N GLY A 102 -1.95 -22.15 -6.71
CA GLY A 102 -1.58 -23.35 -7.47
C GLY A 102 -1.74 -24.65 -6.69
N GLU A 103 -1.35 -24.68 -5.42
CA GLU A 103 -1.53 -25.86 -4.56
C GLU A 103 -2.99 -26.19 -4.27
N ARG A 104 -3.88 -25.19 -4.33
CA ARG A 104 -5.31 -25.33 -4.04
C ARG A 104 -6.18 -25.45 -5.28
N ASP A 105 -5.59 -25.42 -6.48
CA ASP A 105 -6.29 -25.36 -7.77
C ASP A 105 -7.34 -24.24 -7.81
N ARG A 106 -6.93 -23.04 -7.36
CA ARG A 106 -7.76 -21.83 -7.29
C ARG A 106 -6.98 -20.62 -7.80
N GLY A 107 -7.68 -19.50 -8.02
CA GLY A 107 -7.07 -18.19 -8.22
C GLY A 107 -6.93 -17.41 -6.91
N PHE A 108 -6.39 -16.19 -7.01
CA PHE A 108 -6.32 -15.24 -5.90
C PHE A 108 -6.76 -13.85 -6.34
N ILE A 109 -7.06 -12.99 -5.37
CA ILE A 109 -7.24 -11.55 -5.56
C ILE A 109 -6.19 -10.86 -4.70
N LEU A 110 -5.51 -9.88 -5.30
CA LEU A 110 -4.57 -9.01 -4.59
C LEU A 110 -4.98 -7.55 -4.83
N MET A 111 -5.06 -6.79 -3.75
CA MET A 111 -5.26 -5.34 -3.79
C MET A 111 -3.97 -4.67 -3.31
N VAL A 112 -3.49 -3.70 -4.07
CA VAL A 112 -2.27 -2.93 -3.77
C VAL A 112 -2.62 -1.45 -3.86
N GLU A 113 -2.18 -0.67 -2.89
CA GLU A 113 -2.55 0.73 -2.74
C GLU A 113 -1.31 1.61 -2.53
N GLY A 114 -1.12 2.62 -3.39
CA GLY A 114 -0.14 3.69 -3.22
C GLY A 114 -0.70 4.89 -2.46
N SER A 115 -1.10 4.71 -1.20
CA SER A 115 -1.94 5.66 -0.44
C SER A 115 -1.30 7.03 -0.16
N GLN A 116 0.03 7.13 -0.19
CA GLN A 116 0.73 8.38 0.11
C GLN A 116 0.64 9.42 -1.01
N ILE A 117 0.23 9.03 -2.23
CA ILE A 117 -0.02 9.97 -3.35
C ILE A 117 -1.07 11.01 -2.93
N ASP A 118 -2.18 10.55 -2.36
CA ASP A 118 -3.26 11.38 -1.82
C ASP A 118 -2.76 12.33 -0.72
N LEU A 119 -1.99 11.80 0.22
CA LEU A 119 -1.45 12.58 1.34
C LEU A 119 -0.47 13.68 0.87
N ARG A 120 0.37 13.41 -0.14
CA ARG A 120 1.25 14.46 -0.72
C ARG A 120 0.46 15.49 -1.52
N ALA A 121 -0.59 15.07 -2.21
CA ALA A 121 -1.44 15.98 -2.95
C ALA A 121 -2.26 16.88 -2.01
N HIS A 122 -2.72 16.38 -0.87
CA HIS A 122 -3.33 17.17 0.19
C HIS A 122 -2.37 18.22 0.76
N ASP A 123 -1.08 17.88 0.87
CA ASP A 123 -0.03 18.80 1.31
C ASP A 123 0.42 19.79 0.21
N ASN A 124 -0.21 19.77 -0.97
CA ASN A 124 0.18 20.52 -2.18
C ASN A 124 1.68 20.35 -2.54
N ASP A 125 2.23 19.16 -2.30
CA ASP A 125 3.63 18.84 -2.60
C ASP A 125 3.77 18.08 -3.92
N ALA A 126 4.06 18.82 -4.99
CA ALA A 126 4.27 18.24 -6.31
C ALA A 126 5.46 17.27 -6.36
N GLU A 127 6.57 17.56 -5.68
CA GLU A 127 7.74 16.68 -5.68
C GLU A 127 7.43 15.36 -4.97
N GLY A 128 6.72 15.43 -3.84
CA GLY A 128 6.22 14.26 -3.14
C GLY A 128 5.23 13.45 -3.97
N VAL A 129 4.26 14.09 -4.62
CA VAL A 129 3.33 13.39 -5.53
C VAL A 129 4.10 12.64 -6.61
N LEU A 130 5.09 13.27 -7.25
CA LEU A 130 5.93 12.62 -8.26
C LEU A 130 6.75 11.46 -7.69
N ALA A 131 7.32 11.62 -6.49
CA ALA A 131 8.09 10.57 -5.84
C ALA A 131 7.21 9.35 -5.47
N GLU A 132 6.01 9.59 -4.94
CA GLU A 132 5.04 8.54 -4.59
C GLU A 132 4.46 7.86 -5.85
N MET A 133 4.18 8.61 -6.91
CA MET A 133 3.77 8.06 -8.21
C MET A 133 4.84 7.15 -8.81
N ARG A 134 6.13 7.52 -8.71
CA ARG A 134 7.24 6.66 -9.15
C ARG A 134 7.37 5.39 -8.32
N ASP A 135 7.03 5.42 -7.03
CA ASP A 135 7.01 4.19 -6.21
C ASP A 135 5.84 3.29 -6.59
N PHE A 136 4.65 3.86 -6.81
CA PHE A 136 3.50 3.10 -7.29
C PHE A 136 3.72 2.53 -8.69
N ASP A 137 4.38 3.26 -9.59
CA ASP A 137 4.76 2.78 -10.93
C ASP A 137 5.64 1.52 -10.86
N ARG A 138 6.62 1.46 -9.94
CA ARG A 138 7.40 0.22 -9.71
C ARG A 138 6.54 -0.95 -9.24
N ALA A 139 5.52 -0.69 -8.41
CA ALA A 139 4.58 -1.72 -7.99
C ALA A 139 3.69 -2.20 -9.15
N VAL A 140 3.21 -1.29 -10.00
CA VAL A 140 2.48 -1.63 -11.23
C VAL A 140 3.36 -2.45 -12.16
N ALA A 141 4.62 -2.06 -12.38
CA ALA A 141 5.58 -2.82 -13.16
C ALA A 141 5.74 -4.25 -12.63
N ALA A 142 5.86 -4.44 -11.31
CA ALA A 142 5.93 -5.77 -10.70
C ALA A 142 4.66 -6.61 -10.94
N ALA A 143 3.47 -5.99 -10.95
CA ALA A 143 2.20 -6.66 -11.27
C ALA A 143 2.11 -7.05 -12.75
N MET A 144 2.54 -6.16 -13.66
CA MET A 144 2.56 -6.41 -15.10
C MET A 144 3.56 -7.52 -15.44
N ASP A 145 4.77 -7.48 -14.86
CA ASP A 145 5.78 -8.55 -14.97
C ASP A 145 5.22 -9.90 -14.53
N PHE A 146 4.39 -9.91 -13.49
CA PHE A 146 3.74 -11.13 -13.02
C PHE A 146 2.69 -11.62 -14.04
N ALA A 147 1.83 -10.73 -14.53
CA ALA A 147 0.80 -11.07 -15.50
C ALA A 147 1.38 -11.63 -16.80
N ASP A 148 2.48 -11.06 -17.30
CA ASP A 148 3.17 -11.54 -18.50
C ASP A 148 3.71 -12.96 -18.35
N ARG A 149 4.10 -13.35 -17.12
CA ARG A 149 4.61 -14.70 -16.80
C ARG A 149 3.53 -15.69 -16.39
N HIS A 150 2.31 -15.22 -16.07
CA HIS A 150 1.21 -16.04 -15.56
C HIS A 150 -0.06 -15.78 -16.37
N PRO A 151 -0.23 -16.47 -17.52
CA PRO A 151 -1.41 -16.32 -18.37
C PRO A 151 -2.72 -16.52 -17.58
N GLY A 152 -3.72 -15.70 -17.87
CA GLY A 152 -5.00 -15.69 -17.14
C GLY A 152 -5.04 -14.70 -15.96
N THR A 153 -4.00 -13.88 -15.78
CA THR A 153 -3.98 -12.77 -14.82
C THR A 153 -4.62 -11.52 -15.41
N LEU A 154 -5.53 -10.88 -14.67
CA LEU A 154 -6.07 -9.56 -14.97
C LEU A 154 -5.48 -8.53 -14.00
N VAL A 155 -4.87 -7.48 -14.54
CA VAL A 155 -4.40 -6.32 -13.77
C VAL A 155 -5.32 -5.13 -14.07
N VAL A 156 -5.85 -4.51 -13.02
CA VAL A 156 -6.64 -3.26 -13.13
C VAL A 156 -5.93 -2.21 -12.30
N VAL A 157 -5.55 -1.10 -12.94
CA VAL A 157 -4.93 0.07 -12.30
C VAL A 157 -5.92 1.23 -12.39
N THR A 158 -6.26 1.81 -11.25
CA THR A 158 -7.17 2.96 -11.16
C THR A 158 -6.84 3.80 -9.94
N ALA A 159 -7.39 5.00 -9.89
CA ALA A 159 -7.49 5.80 -8.67
C ALA A 159 -8.90 5.67 -8.07
N ASP A 160 -9.02 5.97 -6.78
CA ASP A 160 -10.29 6.16 -6.09
C ASP A 160 -10.85 7.58 -6.28
N HIS A 161 -9.96 8.57 -6.33
CA HIS A 161 -10.25 9.96 -6.72
C HIS A 161 -8.98 10.74 -7.13
N GLU A 162 -9.15 11.99 -7.57
CA GLU A 162 -8.06 12.97 -7.64
C GLU A 162 -8.01 13.77 -6.33
N THR A 163 -6.84 14.31 -6.01
CA THR A 163 -6.63 15.14 -4.81
C THR A 163 -5.76 16.35 -5.15
N GLY A 164 -6.10 17.51 -4.60
CA GLY A 164 -5.32 18.74 -4.75
C GLY A 164 -5.72 19.62 -5.94
N GLY A 165 -6.44 19.06 -6.92
CA GLY A 165 -6.74 19.72 -8.18
C GLY A 165 -5.47 20.20 -8.86
N LEU A 166 -4.51 19.29 -9.01
CA LEU A 166 -3.21 19.55 -9.59
C LEU A 166 -3.35 19.89 -11.08
N SER A 167 -2.72 20.98 -11.49
CA SER A 167 -2.63 21.42 -12.88
C SER A 167 -1.20 21.79 -13.23
N ILE A 168 -0.85 21.58 -14.50
CA ILE A 168 0.42 21.98 -15.10
C ILE A 168 0.09 23.05 -16.14
N PRO A 169 -0.01 24.34 -15.74
CA PRO A 169 -0.31 25.41 -16.68
C PRO A 169 0.87 25.64 -17.63
N SER A 170 0.58 26.34 -18.73
CA SER A 170 1.62 27.01 -19.50
C SER A 170 2.34 27.99 -18.57
N ALA A 171 3.64 27.78 -18.36
CA ALA A 171 4.45 28.76 -17.68
C ALA A 171 4.56 30.01 -18.57
N ASP A 172 4.52 31.20 -17.98
CA ASP A 172 4.60 32.51 -18.67
C ASP A 172 6.08 32.83 -19.01
N VAL A 173 6.78 31.84 -19.54
CA VAL A 173 8.21 31.88 -19.88
C VAL A 173 8.39 31.46 -21.34
N ASP A 174 9.35 32.09 -22.00
CA ASP A 174 9.70 31.82 -23.39
C ASP A 174 10.07 30.34 -23.59
N PHE A 175 9.28 29.61 -24.41
CA PHE A 175 9.46 28.19 -24.69
C PHE A 175 10.75 27.87 -25.47
N GLU A 176 11.49 28.89 -25.92
CA GLU A 176 12.76 28.71 -26.62
C GLU A 176 13.96 28.52 -25.68
N HIS A 177 13.78 28.68 -24.36
CA HIS A 177 14.87 28.54 -23.38
C HIS A 177 14.74 27.25 -22.57
N GLU A 178 15.84 26.50 -22.48
CA GLU A 178 15.94 25.23 -21.75
C GLU A 178 15.65 25.37 -20.23
N GLU A 179 15.67 26.62 -19.72
CA GLU A 179 15.35 26.99 -18.33
C GLU A 179 13.85 27.16 -18.05
N ALA A 180 12.97 26.98 -19.05
CA ALA A 180 11.53 26.98 -18.87
C ALA A 180 11.09 25.75 -18.06
N GLY A 181 11.15 25.86 -16.73
CA GLY A 181 10.76 24.80 -15.80
C GLY A 181 9.28 24.40 -15.90
N ILE A 182 8.91 23.31 -15.21
CA ILE A 182 7.52 22.87 -15.10
C ILE A 182 6.87 23.59 -13.91
N GLU A 183 5.81 24.35 -14.16
CA GLU A 183 4.99 24.94 -13.10
C GLU A 183 3.91 23.93 -12.64
N TYR A 184 3.80 23.72 -11.33
CA TYR A 184 2.74 22.91 -10.72
C TYR A 184 1.83 23.83 -9.90
N ARG A 185 0.52 23.78 -10.16
CA ARG A 185 -0.50 24.54 -9.41
C ARG A 185 -1.54 23.62 -8.80
N PHE A 186 -1.80 23.82 -7.52
CA PHE A 186 -2.89 23.18 -6.78
C PHE A 186 -4.05 24.17 -6.62
N SER A 187 -5.28 23.69 -6.75
CA SER A 187 -6.48 24.53 -6.64
C SER A 187 -7.09 24.53 -5.23
N THR A 188 -6.65 23.62 -4.36
CA THR A 188 -7.02 23.55 -2.96
C THR A 188 -6.03 24.29 -2.08
N GLY A 189 -6.51 24.90 -0.98
CA GLY A 189 -5.62 25.33 0.10
C GLY A 189 -5.17 24.10 0.88
N GLY A 190 -3.86 23.84 0.88
CA GLY A 190 -3.23 22.84 1.74
C GLY A 190 -3.28 23.22 3.22
#